data_AF-A7H1Y5-F1
#
_entry.id   AF-A7H1Y5-F1
#
_cell.length_a   1.000
_cell.length_b   1.000
_cell.length_c   1.000
_cell.angle_alpha   90.00
_cell.angle_beta   90.00
_cell.angle_gamma   90.00
#
_symmetry.space_group_name_H-M   'P 1'
#
loop_
_entity.id
_entity.type
_entity.pdbx_description
1 polymer ?
#
loop_
_entity_poly.entity_id
_entity_poly.type
_entity_poly.pdbx_seq_one_letter_code
_entity_poly.pdbx_strand_id
1 'polypeptide(L)' 'MEKENIVKEVCKELNITQAELGRQLDVPASTINTWATTKIPKMAELALNLLIENKTLKEKLEIFKKAHKIASEL' A
#
# COMPACT_ATOMS: atom_id res chain seq x y z
N MET A 1 15.34 1.63 17.66
CA MET A 1 14.41 2.30 16.71
C MET A 1 13.13 1.51 16.71
N GLU A 2 12.00 2.11 17.09
CA GLU A 2 10.70 1.44 16.98
C GLU A 2 10.38 1.20 15.49
N LYS A 3 9.86 0.01 15.18
CA LYS A 3 9.40 -0.33 13.83
C LYS A 3 8.30 0.67 13.44
N GLU A 4 8.42 1.29 12.26
CA GLU A 4 7.42 2.22 11.75
C GLU A 4 6.05 1.54 11.67
N ASN A 5 4.98 2.28 11.99
CA ASN A 5 3.61 1.76 11.94
C ASN A 5 3.22 1.51 10.47
N ILE A 6 2.68 0.33 10.18
CA ILE A 6 2.30 -0.10 8.83
C ILE A 6 1.36 0.88 8.10
N VAL A 7 0.49 1.61 8.83
CA VAL A 7 -0.36 2.66 8.23
C VAL A 7 0.47 3.79 7.61
N LYS A 8 1.53 4.21 8.32
CA LYS A 8 2.43 5.28 7.84
C LYS A 8 3.26 4.79 6.66
N GLU A 9 3.74 3.56 6.72
CA GLU A 9 4.46 2.89 5.63
C GLU A 9 3.59 2.83 4.36
N VAL A 10 2.36 2.34 4.44
CA VAL A 10 1.43 2.28 3.31
C VAL A 10 1.15 3.67 2.73
N CYS A 11 0.86 4.67 3.59
CA CYS A 11 0.60 6.03 3.12
C CYS A 11 1.79 6.61 2.35
N LYS A 12 3.01 6.36 2.84
CA LYS A 12 4.25 6.78 2.19
C LYS A 12 4.47 6.05 0.87
N GLU A 13 4.35 4.72 0.88
CA GLU A 13 4.58 3.89 -0.31
C GLU A 13 3.59 4.20 -1.43
N LEU A 14 2.31 4.39 -1.11
CA LEU A 14 1.28 4.70 -2.08
C LEU A 14 1.18 6.19 -2.41
N ASN A 15 1.94 7.06 -1.72
CA ASN A 15 1.85 8.52 -1.79
C ASN A 15 0.41 9.04 -1.57
N ILE A 16 -0.23 8.56 -0.50
CA ILE A 16 -1.60 8.91 -0.10
C ILE A 16 -1.65 9.42 1.33
N THR A 17 -2.78 10.04 1.70
CA THR A 17 -3.06 10.44 3.08
C THR A 17 -3.79 9.32 3.84
N GLN A 18 -3.81 9.37 5.18
CA GLN A 18 -4.62 8.45 5.99
C GLN A 18 -6.13 8.56 5.69
N ALA A 19 -6.60 9.76 5.32
CA ALA A 19 -7.99 9.95 4.91
C ALA A 19 -8.29 9.27 3.56
N GLU A 20 -7.33 9.29 2.63
CA GLU A 20 -7.44 8.57 1.36
C GLU A 20 -7.36 7.06 1.56
N LEU A 21 -6.49 6.58 2.44
CA LEU A 21 -6.43 5.17 2.81
C LEU A 21 -7.77 4.69 3.41
N GLY A 22 -8.41 5.51 4.26
CA GLY A 22 -9.75 5.22 4.78
C GLY A 22 -10.79 5.09 3.67
N ARG A 23 -10.79 6.01 2.70
CA ARG A 23 -11.67 5.92 1.51
C ARG A 23 -11.43 4.64 0.70
N GLN A 24 -10.18 4.24 0.49
CA GLN A 24 -9.84 3.03 -0.27
C GLN A 24 -10.29 1.74 0.41
N LEU A 25 -10.23 1.72 1.75
CA LEU A 25 -10.63 0.56 2.56
C LEU A 25 -12.11 0.58 2.97
N ASP A 26 -12.85 1.62 2.57
CA ASP A 26 -14.23 1.88 3.00
C ASP A 26 -14.39 1.87 4.53
N VAL A 27 -13.47 2.56 5.21
CA VAL A 27 -13.49 2.74 6.67
C VAL A 27 -13.33 4.22 7.05
N PRO A 28 -13.90 4.66 8.18
CA PRO A 28 -13.71 6.02 8.66
C PRO A 28 -12.22 6.37 8.83
N ALA A 29 -11.84 7.60 8.47
CA ALA A 29 -10.48 8.10 8.69
C ALA A 29 -10.05 8.02 10.17
N SER A 30 -11.01 8.14 11.10
CA SER A 30 -10.76 7.93 12.53
C SER A 30 -10.25 6.52 12.85
N THR A 31 -10.77 5.49 12.18
CA THR A 31 -10.31 4.10 12.31
C THR A 31 -8.85 3.96 11.86
N ILE A 32 -8.49 4.58 10.72
CA ILE A 32 -7.11 4.60 10.24
C ILE A 32 -6.18 5.32 11.24
N ASN A 33 -6.61 6.49 11.75
CA ASN A 33 -5.85 7.25 12.74
C ASN A 33 -5.63 6.42 14.03
N THR A 34 -6.62 5.65 14.46
CA THR A 34 -6.48 4.73 15.60
C THR A 34 -5.46 3.62 15.31
N TRP A 35 -5.49 3.01 14.12
CA TRP A 35 -4.50 2.00 13.74
C TRP A 35 -3.08 2.55 13.62
N ALA A 36 -2.92 3.85 13.31
CA ALA A 36 -1.62 4.51 13.22
C ALA A 36 -0.93 4.73 14.58
N THR A 37 -1.67 4.63 15.69
CA THR A 37 -1.17 4.91 17.05
C THR A 37 -1.36 3.76 18.04
N THR A 38 -2.20 2.78 17.71
CA THR A 38 -2.54 1.67 18.60
C THR A 38 -2.31 0.31 17.93
N LYS A 39 -2.68 -0.77 18.62
CA LYS A 39 -2.61 -2.13 18.07
C LYS A 39 -3.63 -2.29 16.93
N ILE A 40 -3.12 -2.53 15.73
CA ILE A 40 -3.94 -2.81 14.55
C ILE A 40 -4.54 -4.22 14.61
N PRO A 41 -5.81 -4.44 14.17
CA PRO A 41 -6.35 -5.77 13.95
C PRO A 41 -5.54 -6.54 12.90
N LYS A 42 -5.27 -7.83 13.11
CA LYS A 42 -4.49 -8.66 12.17
C LYS A 42 -5.05 -8.66 10.74
N MET A 43 -6.38 -8.60 10.59
CA MET A 43 -7.01 -8.51 9.27
C MET A 43 -6.69 -7.20 8.55
N ALA A 44 -6.67 -6.07 9.28
CA ALA A 44 -6.30 -4.78 8.71
C ALA A 44 -4.80 -4.76 8.36
N GLU A 45 -3.94 -5.32 9.23
CA GLU A 45 -2.51 -5.49 8.93
C GLU A 45 -2.29 -6.32 7.66
N LEU A 46 -3.01 -7.43 7.48
CA LEU A 46 -2.95 -8.24 6.25
C LEU A 46 -3.38 -7.42 5.03
N ALA A 47 -4.50 -6.70 5.10
CA ALA A 47 -4.98 -5.87 4.00
C ALA A 47 -3.96 -4.78 3.60
N LEU A 48 -3.34 -4.13 4.59
CA LEU A 48 -2.32 -3.11 4.37
C LEU A 48 -1.05 -3.67 3.71
N ASN A 49 -0.60 -4.86 4.13
CA ASN A 49 0.52 -5.55 3.46
C ASN A 49 0.18 -5.91 2.01
N LEU A 50 -1.05 -6.38 1.74
CA LEU A 50 -1.50 -6.70 0.38
C LEU A 50 -1.56 -5.45 -0.52
N LEU A 51 -1.85 -4.26 0.02
CA LEU A 51 -1.79 -3.02 -0.76
C LEU A 51 -0.36 -2.70 -1.23
N ILE A 52 0.64 -2.87 -0.35
CA ILE A 52 2.05 -2.68 -0.70
C ILE A 52 2.47 -3.71 -1.74
N GLU A 53 2.16 -4.99 -1.52
CA GLU A 53 2.47 -6.06 -2.46
C GLU A 53 1.83 -5.80 -3.84
N ASN A 54 0.57 -5.35 -3.86
CA ASN A 54 -0.12 -5.01 -5.11
C ASN A 54 0.57 -3.88 -5.87
N LYS A 55 1.03 -2.82 -5.18
CA LYS A 55 1.82 -1.75 -5.77
C LYS A 55 3.11 -2.29 -6.40
N THR A 56 3.87 -3.09 -5.65
CA THR A 56 5.11 -3.69 -6.15
C THR A 56 4.88 -4.60 -7.36
N LEU A 57 3.81 -5.41 -7.35
CA LEU A 57 3.47 -6.26 -8.48
C LEU A 57 3.09 -5.46 -9.72
N LYS A 58 2.36 -4.35 -9.56
CA LYS A 58 2.04 -3.42 -10.67
C LYS A 58 3.31 -2.77 -11.24
N GLU A 59 4.24 -2.33 -10.40
CA GLU A 59 5.52 -1.77 -10.84
C GLU A 59 6.35 -2.79 -11.63
N LYS A 60 6.45 -4.03 -11.12
CA LYS A 60 7.12 -5.14 -11.83
C LYS A 60 6.45 -5.42 -13.17
N LEU A 61 5.12 -5.46 -13.22
CA LEU A 61 4.38 -5.68 -14.44
C LEU A 61 4.66 -4.60 -15.50
N GLU A 62 4.77 -3.34 -15.10
CA GLU A 62 5.13 -2.25 -16.01
C GLU A 62 6.56 -2.39 -16.56
N ILE A 63 7.50 -2.86 -15.75
CA ILE A 63 8.86 -3.19 -16.23
C ILE A 63 8.81 -4.32 -17.26
N PHE A 64 8.06 -5.40 -16.98
CA PHE A 64 7.90 -6.51 -17.91
C PHE A 64 7.26 -6.09 -19.23
N LYS A 65 6.22 -5.25 -19.19
CA LYS A 65 5.59 -4.71 -20.41
C LYS A 65 6.57 -3.90 -21.26
N LYS A 66 7.40 -3.07 -20.64
CA LYS A 66 8.45 -2.30 -21.34
C LYS A 66 9.49 -3.21 -21.99
N ALA A 67 9.95 -4.22 -21.26
CA ALA A 67 10.90 -5.20 -21.79
C ALA A 67 10.31 -5.99 -22.97
N HIS A 68 9.05 -6.44 -22.86
CA HIS A 68 8.35 -7.14 -23.92
C HIS A 68 8.22 -6.28 -25.18
N LYS A 69 7.86 -4.99 -25.04
CA LYS A 69 7.77 -4.06 -26.16
C LYS A 69 9.08 -3.95 -26.93
N ILE A 70 10.19 -3.74 -26.22
CA ILE A 70 11.53 -3.67 -26.83
C ILE A 70 11.87 -4.99 -27.55
N ALA A 71 11.58 -6.13 -26.93
CA ALA A 71 11.84 -7.44 -27.52
C ALA A 71 10.97 -7.73 -28.75
N SER A 72 9.75 -7.19 -28.82
CA SER A 72 8.85 -7.37 -29.98
C SER A 72 9.18 -6.48 -31.18
N GLU A 73 10.00 -5.44 -30.97
CA GLU A 73 10.44 -4.50 -32.02
C GLU A 73 11.81 -4.88 -32.61
N LEU A 74 12.45 -5.95 -32.10
CA LEU A 74 13.69 -6.56 -32.60
C LEU A 74 13.40 -7.69 -33.58
#